data_AF-A0A3B8SKZ1-F1
#
_entry.id   AF-A0A3B8SKZ1-F1
#
_cell.length_a   1.000
_cell.length_b   1.000
_cell.length_c   1.000
_cell.angle_alpha   90.00
_cell.angle_beta   90.00
_cell.angle_gamma   90.00
#
_symmetry.space_group_name_H-M   'P 1'
#
loop_
_entity.id
_entity.type
_entity.pdbx_description
1 polymer ?
#
loop_
_entity_poly.entity_id
_entity_poly.type
_entity_poly.pdbx_seq_one_letter_code
_entity_poly.pdbx_strand_id
1 'polypeptide(L)'
;MKKRDREITKETFKKIDHFLDKKGHEKVVSVYLENYNNQNIYVRFDYVKKLSIFKAVFFDLNFIDLNHLDNYMNIQTINRLISYNIFNIVTKINVKQEVFDNPDIIGDRVHITIKKDDKNNEYTFTRFLPQKWEVFAEPLALIFSYLPRTFDDFLNEIFASLDNNEDYFTYCKPIKLNIEKTPLNNIFSPKNYKKGKSIYEQDKVLFLEEINNKYIALIVDKTPNLVTLTKENEDFTTISCNCEETGACSHICATILAIREHNFKKFMKIKSINDDTNLLNRLNLSDIYLYCGRENENALLSDLSGHPLIRKITDNGKFLFEIIEDDENETLAKEFENIQKKYE
;
A
#
# COMPACT_ATOMS: atom_id res chain seq x y z
N MET A 1 -16.17 -0.83 -12.50
CA MET A 1 -17.10 0.27 -12.14
C MET A 1 -17.46 1.06 -13.38
N LYS A 2 -18.75 1.12 -13.74
CA LYS A 2 -19.21 1.81 -14.95
C LYS A 2 -19.32 3.31 -14.66
N LYS A 3 -19.20 4.13 -15.72
CA LYS A 3 -19.40 5.60 -15.78
C LYS A 3 -20.51 6.20 -14.87
N ARG A 4 -21.52 5.40 -14.48
CA ARG A 4 -22.61 5.76 -13.57
C ARG A 4 -22.17 6.12 -12.15
N ASP A 5 -21.12 5.51 -11.60
CA ASP A 5 -20.73 5.76 -10.19
C ASP A 5 -20.09 7.16 -10.01
N ARG A 6 -19.50 7.73 -11.07
CA ARG A 6 -18.82 9.04 -11.03
C ARG A 6 -19.75 10.24 -11.13
N GLU A 7 -20.92 10.11 -11.75
CA GLU A 7 -21.92 11.20 -11.80
C GLU A 7 -22.66 11.36 -10.47
N ILE A 8 -22.71 10.30 -9.65
CA ILE A 8 -23.38 10.28 -8.36
C ILE A 8 -22.68 11.17 -7.30
N THR A 9 -21.37 11.41 -7.38
CA THR A 9 -20.62 12.10 -6.31
C THR A 9 -20.76 13.62 -6.31
N LYS A 10 -20.60 14.31 -7.45
CA LYS A 10 -20.64 15.79 -7.48
C LYS A 10 -22.01 16.37 -7.14
N GLU A 11 -23.10 15.75 -7.61
CA GLU A 11 -24.45 16.20 -7.29
C GLU A 11 -24.81 15.91 -5.83
N THR A 12 -24.37 14.76 -5.32
CA THR A 12 -24.52 14.40 -3.90
C THR A 12 -23.81 15.40 -2.98
N PHE A 13 -22.55 15.75 -3.26
CA PHE A 13 -21.83 16.74 -2.45
C PHE A 13 -22.50 18.11 -2.50
N LYS A 14 -23.01 18.56 -3.64
CA LYS A 14 -23.77 19.82 -3.72
C LYS A 14 -25.02 19.80 -2.84
N LYS A 15 -25.75 18.69 -2.82
CA LYS A 15 -26.97 18.54 -1.98
C LYS A 15 -26.62 18.55 -0.49
N ILE A 16 -25.61 17.79 -0.09
CA ILE A 16 -25.12 17.77 1.29
C ILE A 16 -24.60 19.15 1.70
N ASP A 17 -23.81 19.79 0.84
CA ASP A 17 -23.23 21.10 1.12
C ASP A 17 -24.31 22.17 1.32
N HIS A 18 -25.28 22.23 0.41
CA HIS A 18 -26.40 23.15 0.51
C HIS A 18 -27.25 22.92 1.77
N PHE A 19 -27.45 21.65 2.14
CA PHE A 19 -28.16 21.30 3.36
C PHE A 19 -27.42 21.78 4.63
N LEU A 20 -26.11 21.59 4.71
CA LEU A 20 -25.29 22.05 5.84
C LEU A 20 -25.21 23.58 5.90
N ASP A 21 -25.05 24.24 4.75
CA ASP A 21 -25.00 25.70 4.67
C ASP A 21 -26.31 26.33 5.20
N LYS A 22 -27.47 25.74 4.86
CA LYS A 22 -28.78 26.14 5.43
C LYS A 22 -28.87 25.96 6.95
N LYS A 23 -28.13 25.02 7.52
CA LYS A 23 -28.02 24.81 8.97
C LYS A 23 -26.98 25.73 9.65
N GLY A 24 -26.33 26.62 8.88
CA GLY A 24 -25.35 27.56 9.39
C GLY A 24 -23.96 26.94 9.61
N HIS A 25 -23.67 25.82 8.95
CA HIS A 25 -22.35 25.22 8.92
C HIS A 25 -21.54 25.81 7.77
N GLU A 26 -20.33 26.30 8.05
CA GLU A 26 -19.43 26.84 7.04
C GLU A 26 -18.25 25.91 6.82
N LYS A 27 -18.15 25.35 5.61
CA LYS A 27 -17.08 24.44 5.23
C LYS A 27 -15.71 25.10 5.35
N VAL A 28 -14.82 24.52 6.16
CA VAL A 28 -13.39 24.87 6.20
C VAL A 28 -12.61 23.89 5.31
N VAL A 29 -12.78 22.60 5.57
CA VAL A 29 -12.22 21.51 4.76
C VAL A 29 -13.23 20.37 4.65
N SER A 30 -13.27 19.71 3.50
CA SER A 30 -13.95 18.43 3.33
C SER A 30 -13.03 17.35 2.82
N VAL A 31 -13.29 16.12 3.24
CA VAL A 31 -12.56 14.92 2.85
C VAL A 31 -13.59 13.91 2.35
N TYR A 32 -13.44 13.46 1.12
CA TYR A 32 -14.21 12.34 0.58
C TYR A 32 -13.27 11.14 0.44
N LEU A 33 -13.58 10.07 1.16
CA LEU A 33 -12.97 8.77 1.02
C LEU A 33 -13.77 7.98 -0.02
N GLU A 34 -13.26 7.86 -1.25
CA GLU A 34 -13.89 7.09 -2.33
C GLU A 34 -13.39 5.65 -2.29
N ASN A 35 -14.33 4.71 -2.18
CA ASN A 35 -14.05 3.27 -2.15
C ASN A 35 -12.98 2.86 -1.13
N TYR A 36 -12.85 3.62 -0.04
CA TYR A 36 -11.82 3.43 0.97
C TYR A 36 -12.19 2.24 1.84
N ASN A 37 -11.46 1.12 1.75
CA ASN A 37 -11.87 -0.15 2.38
C ASN A 37 -13.31 -0.57 2.02
N ASN A 38 -13.71 -0.35 0.75
CA ASN A 38 -15.09 -0.55 0.25
C ASN A 38 -16.14 0.38 0.89
N GLN A 39 -15.72 1.50 1.47
CA GLN A 39 -16.61 2.51 2.05
C GLN A 39 -16.50 3.83 1.28
N ASN A 40 -17.64 4.51 1.11
CA ASN A 40 -17.70 5.85 0.53
C ASN A 40 -18.14 6.82 1.62
N ILE A 41 -17.23 7.68 2.08
CA ILE A 41 -17.51 8.50 3.25
C ILE A 41 -17.15 9.95 2.99
N TYR A 42 -18.09 10.84 3.28
CA TYR A 42 -17.88 12.28 3.20
C TYR A 42 -17.77 12.88 4.59
N VAL A 43 -16.62 13.49 4.89
CA VAL A 43 -16.31 14.18 6.15
C VAL A 43 -16.13 15.67 5.85
N ARG A 44 -16.65 16.52 6.73
CA ARG A 44 -16.49 17.97 6.72
C ARG A 44 -16.03 18.46 8.08
N PHE A 45 -15.08 19.37 8.09
CA PHE A 45 -14.77 20.20 9.24
C PHE A 45 -15.36 21.58 9.00
N ASP A 46 -16.35 21.93 9.81
CA ASP A 46 -17.18 23.12 9.64
C ASP A 46 -17.05 24.09 10.80
N TYR A 47 -17.13 25.38 10.52
CA TYR A 47 -17.36 26.43 11.51
C TYR A 47 -18.84 26.75 11.62
N VAL A 48 -19.42 26.70 12.82
CA VAL A 48 -20.83 27.04 13.06
C VAL A 48 -20.93 28.42 13.68
N LYS A 49 -21.16 29.44 12.84
CA LYS A 49 -21.17 30.86 13.24
C LYS A 49 -22.01 31.16 14.48
N LYS A 50 -23.25 30.65 14.54
CA LYS A 50 -24.20 30.91 15.64
C LYS A 50 -23.66 30.47 17.00
N LEU A 51 -22.86 29.40 17.02
CA LEU A 51 -22.33 28.81 18.25
C LEU A 51 -20.85 29.16 18.47
N SER A 52 -20.18 29.73 17.47
CA SER A 52 -18.74 30.03 17.51
C SER A 52 -17.89 28.80 17.87
N ILE A 53 -18.27 27.63 17.32
CA ILE A 53 -17.58 26.35 17.51
C ILE A 53 -17.30 25.68 16.17
N PHE A 54 -16.30 24.82 16.15
CA PHE A 54 -16.04 23.93 15.03
C PHE A 54 -16.62 22.54 15.28
N LYS A 55 -17.03 21.88 14.20
CA LYS A 55 -17.61 20.53 14.23
C LYS A 55 -17.04 19.69 13.10
N ALA A 56 -16.80 18.42 13.37
CA ALA A 56 -16.65 17.41 12.32
C ALA A 56 -18.04 16.83 12.01
N VAL A 57 -18.45 16.89 10.76
CA VAL A 57 -19.71 16.33 10.26
C VAL A 57 -19.37 15.25 9.27
N PHE A 58 -20.05 14.10 9.32
CA PHE A 58 -19.80 13.05 8.34
C PHE A 58 -21.07 12.31 7.90
N PHE A 59 -21.00 11.75 6.69
CA PHE A 59 -22.06 11.00 6.04
C PHE A 59 -21.47 9.73 5.42
N ASP A 60 -22.04 8.57 5.77
CA ASP A 60 -21.82 7.34 5.03
C ASP A 60 -22.65 7.38 3.74
N LEU A 61 -21.97 7.48 2.60
CA LEU A 61 -22.60 7.62 1.30
C LEU A 61 -23.09 6.28 0.73
N ASN A 62 -22.71 5.15 1.33
CA ASN A 62 -23.18 3.85 0.88
C ASN A 62 -24.68 3.64 1.14
N PHE A 63 -25.24 4.34 2.14
CA PHE A 63 -26.63 4.13 2.60
C PHE A 63 -27.46 5.41 2.70
N ILE A 64 -26.95 6.54 2.19
CA ILE A 64 -27.58 7.85 2.36
C ILE A 64 -28.86 8.00 1.54
N ASP A 65 -29.90 8.59 2.15
CA ASP A 65 -31.05 9.15 1.44
C ASP A 65 -30.94 10.68 1.39
N LEU A 66 -30.74 11.21 0.18
CA LEU A 66 -30.57 12.64 -0.07
C LEU A 66 -31.82 13.47 0.20
N ASN A 67 -33.00 12.86 0.32
CA ASN A 67 -34.23 13.55 0.70
C ASN A 67 -34.35 13.72 2.22
N HIS A 68 -33.63 12.91 3.00
CA HIS A 68 -33.74 12.83 4.46
C HIS A 68 -32.38 12.96 5.14
N LEU A 69 -31.54 13.89 4.65
CA LEU A 69 -30.16 14.10 5.12
C LEU A 69 -30.03 14.28 6.64
N ASP A 70 -31.05 14.82 7.31
CA ASP A 70 -31.09 14.94 8.77
C ASP A 70 -30.85 13.61 9.50
N ASN A 71 -31.38 12.51 8.97
CA ASN A 71 -31.30 11.19 9.59
C ASN A 71 -29.92 10.54 9.45
N TYR A 72 -29.10 11.04 8.51
CA TYR A 72 -27.79 10.47 8.16
C TYR A 72 -26.63 11.38 8.57
N MET A 73 -26.93 12.59 9.04
CA MET A 73 -25.94 13.57 9.46
C MET A 73 -25.37 13.19 10.83
N ASN A 74 -24.11 12.77 10.85
CA ASN A 74 -23.40 12.51 12.09
C ASN A 74 -22.52 13.71 12.44
N ILE A 75 -22.50 14.11 13.72
CA ILE A 75 -21.77 15.28 14.19
C ILE A 75 -20.91 14.91 15.39
N GLN A 76 -19.64 15.31 15.33
CA GLN A 76 -18.70 15.26 16.44
C GLN A 76 -18.19 16.66 16.77
N THR A 77 -18.12 16.98 18.05
CA THR A 77 -17.57 18.28 18.51
C THR A 77 -16.11 18.10 18.86
N ILE A 78 -15.25 18.89 18.23
CA ILE A 78 -13.81 18.89 18.49
C ILE A 78 -13.50 19.96 19.54
N ASN A 79 -12.53 19.69 20.43
CA ASN A 79 -12.09 20.67 21.42
C ASN A 79 -11.68 21.98 20.74
N ARG A 80 -12.01 23.12 21.37
CA ARG A 80 -11.72 24.46 20.85
C ARG A 80 -10.24 24.65 20.45
N LEU A 81 -9.31 24.26 21.32
CA LEU A 81 -7.87 24.42 21.06
C LEU A 81 -7.44 23.65 19.81
N ILE A 82 -7.83 22.37 19.74
CA ILE A 82 -7.51 21.50 18.60
C ILE A 82 -8.17 22.03 17.32
N SER A 83 -9.41 22.51 17.42
CA SER A 83 -10.14 23.08 16.29
C SER A 83 -9.43 24.29 15.68
N TYR A 84 -8.92 25.20 16.53
CA TYR A 84 -8.14 26.34 16.05
C TYR A 84 -6.81 25.90 15.44
N ASN A 85 -6.16 24.87 15.99
CA ASN A 85 -4.95 24.31 15.39
C ASN A 85 -5.22 23.76 13.98
N ILE A 86 -6.27 22.93 13.82
CA ILE A 86 -6.70 22.43 12.51
C ILE A 86 -6.93 23.59 11.54
N PHE A 87 -7.72 24.58 11.94
CA PHE A 87 -8.01 25.76 11.11
C PHE A 87 -6.74 26.52 10.69
N ASN A 88 -5.82 26.75 11.63
CA ASN A 88 -4.56 27.45 11.37
C ASN A 88 -3.63 26.68 10.42
N ILE A 89 -3.59 25.35 10.51
CA ILE A 89 -2.79 24.51 9.61
C ILE A 89 -3.42 24.56 8.21
N VAL A 90 -4.71 24.21 8.10
CA VAL A 90 -5.45 24.11 6.83
C VAL A 90 -5.40 25.41 6.03
N THR A 91 -5.55 26.56 6.68
CA THR A 91 -5.53 27.88 6.01
C THR A 91 -4.14 28.27 5.48
N LYS A 92 -3.07 27.71 6.05
CA LYS A 92 -1.69 27.92 5.61
C LYS A 92 -1.25 26.97 4.50
N ILE A 93 -1.98 25.87 4.27
CA ILE A 93 -1.69 24.96 3.16
C ILE A 93 -1.72 25.74 1.84
N ASN A 94 -0.57 25.81 1.19
CA ASN A 94 -0.35 26.52 -0.07
C ASN A 94 0.44 25.65 -1.04
N VAL A 95 -0.05 24.42 -1.23
CA VAL A 95 0.44 23.54 -2.29
C VAL A 95 -0.43 23.75 -3.53
N LYS A 96 0.21 23.69 -4.71
CA LYS A 96 -0.50 23.77 -6.00
C LYS A 96 -1.61 22.72 -6.03
N GLN A 97 -2.75 23.11 -6.60
CA GLN A 97 -3.85 22.18 -6.86
C GLN A 97 -3.31 20.96 -7.61
N GLU A 98 -3.49 19.77 -7.04
CA GLU A 98 -3.07 18.51 -7.64
C GLU A 98 -4.27 17.59 -7.64
N VAL A 99 -4.82 17.38 -8.84
CA VAL A 99 -5.92 16.43 -9.07
C VAL A 99 -5.33 15.28 -9.86
N PHE A 100 -5.00 14.20 -9.16
CA PHE A 100 -4.65 12.95 -9.79
C PHE A 100 -5.92 12.11 -9.96
N ASP A 101 -6.62 12.30 -11.09
CA ASP A 101 -7.74 11.43 -11.50
C ASP A 101 -7.28 10.54 -12.66
N ASN A 102 -6.58 9.46 -12.32
CA ASN A 102 -6.38 8.40 -13.30
C ASN A 102 -7.57 7.44 -13.22
N PRO A 103 -8.45 7.38 -14.24
CA PRO A 103 -9.62 6.51 -14.21
C PRO A 103 -9.29 5.03 -14.20
N ASP A 104 -8.06 4.67 -14.55
CA ASP A 104 -7.58 3.31 -14.50
C ASP A 104 -7.18 2.88 -13.09
N ILE A 105 -6.89 3.78 -12.15
CA ILE A 105 -6.56 3.35 -10.78
C ILE A 105 -7.86 3.10 -10.01
N ILE A 106 -8.23 1.83 -9.86
CA ILE A 106 -9.26 1.39 -8.91
C ILE A 106 -8.58 1.12 -7.58
N GLY A 107 -9.09 1.73 -6.52
CA GLY A 107 -8.55 1.65 -5.17
C GLY A 107 -9.08 2.80 -4.33
N ASP A 108 -8.67 2.83 -3.08
CA ASP A 108 -8.99 3.93 -2.17
C ASP A 108 -8.50 5.27 -2.75
N ARG A 109 -9.40 6.24 -2.87
CA ARG A 109 -9.05 7.62 -3.21
C ARG A 109 -9.49 8.55 -2.12
N VAL A 110 -8.73 9.62 -1.97
CA VAL A 110 -9.04 10.67 -1.01
C VAL A 110 -9.10 11.98 -1.76
N HIS A 111 -10.24 12.64 -1.65
CA HIS A 111 -10.46 13.97 -2.19
C HIS A 111 -10.53 14.96 -1.05
N ILE A 112 -9.63 15.93 -1.02
CA ILE A 112 -9.65 17.01 -0.04
C ILE A 112 -10.09 18.29 -0.76
N THR A 113 -11.03 19.02 -0.17
CA THR A 113 -11.38 20.36 -0.61
C THR A 113 -11.17 21.34 0.53
N ILE A 114 -10.27 22.30 0.36
CA ILE A 114 -10.04 23.37 1.31
C ILE A 114 -10.71 24.65 0.79
N LYS A 115 -11.54 25.28 1.63
CA LYS A 115 -12.14 26.58 1.30
C LYS A 115 -11.23 27.70 1.81
N LYS A 116 -10.76 28.56 0.91
CA LYS A 116 -9.90 29.72 1.22
C LYS A 116 -10.31 30.92 0.36
N ASP A 117 -10.62 32.04 0.99
CA ASP A 117 -10.96 33.31 0.33
C ASP A 117 -12.00 33.15 -0.80
N ASP A 118 -13.10 32.44 -0.50
CA ASP A 118 -14.19 32.07 -1.42
C ASP A 118 -13.80 31.19 -2.62
N LYS A 119 -12.57 30.65 -2.63
CA LYS A 119 -12.11 29.65 -3.60
C LYS A 119 -12.02 28.27 -2.95
N ASN A 120 -12.30 27.24 -3.75
CA ASN A 120 -12.09 25.85 -3.37
C ASN A 120 -10.76 25.38 -3.98
N ASN A 121 -9.82 24.98 -3.13
CA ASN A 121 -8.63 24.27 -3.54
C ASN A 121 -8.90 22.78 -3.42
N GLU A 122 -8.90 22.07 -4.55
CA GLU A 122 -9.20 20.65 -4.61
C GLU A 122 -7.92 19.82 -4.77
N TYR A 123 -7.75 18.83 -3.92
CA TYR A 123 -6.65 17.89 -3.96
C TYR A 123 -7.25 16.50 -4.12
N THR A 124 -6.75 15.72 -5.06
CA THR A 124 -7.15 14.32 -5.23
C THR A 124 -5.90 13.49 -5.36
N PHE A 125 -5.79 12.49 -4.50
CA PHE A 125 -4.71 11.53 -4.53
C PHE A 125 -5.28 10.13 -4.37
N THR A 126 -4.61 9.20 -5.03
CA THR A 126 -4.80 7.78 -4.86
C THR A 126 -3.90 7.32 -3.72
N ARG A 127 -4.33 6.32 -2.95
CA ARG A 127 -3.53 5.69 -1.88
C ARG A 127 -2.10 5.30 -2.31
N PHE A 128 -1.89 5.04 -3.59
CA PHE A 128 -0.60 4.59 -4.14
C PHE A 128 0.40 5.71 -4.48
N LEU A 129 0.23 6.95 -3.98
CA LEU A 129 1.23 8.03 -3.82
C LEU A 129 0.52 9.40 -3.78
N PRO A 130 0.94 10.30 -2.87
CA PRO A 130 1.60 11.50 -3.39
C PRO A 130 2.83 11.95 -2.58
N GLN A 131 3.82 12.52 -3.27
CA GLN A 131 4.99 13.21 -2.69
C GLN A 131 4.66 14.39 -1.75
N LYS A 132 3.39 14.69 -1.51
CA LYS A 132 2.92 15.91 -0.83
C LYS A 132 1.71 15.67 0.08
N TRP A 133 1.39 14.42 0.44
CA TRP A 133 0.31 14.15 1.40
C TRP A 133 0.67 14.64 2.82
N GLU A 134 1.97 14.68 3.14
CA GLU A 134 2.52 15.09 4.44
C GLU A 134 1.89 16.39 4.98
N VAL A 135 1.64 17.39 4.13
CA VAL A 135 1.05 18.68 4.54
C VAL A 135 -0.40 18.56 5.03
N PHE A 136 -1.08 17.47 4.70
CA PHE A 136 -2.44 17.15 5.13
C PHE A 136 -2.49 16.15 6.29
N ALA A 137 -1.39 15.45 6.58
CA ALA A 137 -1.39 14.36 7.57
C ALA A 137 -1.82 14.84 8.97
N GLU A 138 -1.17 15.88 9.49
CA GLU A 138 -1.50 16.43 10.83
C GLU A 138 -2.97 16.89 10.96
N PRO A 139 -3.51 17.79 10.11
CA PRO A 139 -4.89 18.26 10.28
C PRO A 139 -5.91 17.13 10.08
N LEU A 140 -5.60 16.12 9.26
CA LEU A 140 -6.48 14.98 9.06
C LEU A 140 -6.43 14.01 10.24
N ALA A 141 -5.27 13.72 10.81
CA ALA A 141 -5.16 12.93 12.04
C ALA A 141 -5.97 13.57 13.19
N LEU A 142 -5.91 14.90 13.31
CA LEU A 142 -6.69 15.65 14.31
C LEU A 142 -8.20 15.62 14.05
N ILE A 143 -8.66 15.60 12.80
CA ILE A 143 -10.10 15.47 12.49
C ILE A 143 -10.56 14.03 12.74
N PHE A 144 -9.82 13.05 12.22
CA PHE A 144 -10.22 11.65 12.22
C PHE A 144 -10.09 10.97 13.59
N SER A 145 -9.21 11.45 14.46
CA SER A 145 -9.15 11.00 15.87
C SER A 145 -10.41 11.29 16.69
N TYR A 146 -11.29 12.17 16.22
CA TYR A 146 -12.59 12.47 16.83
C TYR A 146 -13.75 11.71 16.17
N LEU A 147 -13.49 10.92 15.12
CA LEU A 147 -14.50 10.15 14.42
C LEU A 147 -14.60 8.71 14.97
N PRO A 148 -15.71 7.99 14.72
CA PRO A 148 -15.87 6.59 15.13
C PRO A 148 -14.77 5.65 14.64
N ARG A 149 -14.65 4.48 15.28
CA ARG A 149 -13.66 3.45 14.96
C ARG A 149 -13.73 2.90 13.53
N THR A 150 -14.86 3.08 12.85
CA THR A 150 -15.00 2.73 11.43
C THR A 150 -13.97 3.46 10.55
N PHE A 151 -13.37 4.53 11.05
CA PHE A 151 -12.33 5.31 10.39
C PHE A 151 -10.90 4.96 10.84
N ASP A 152 -10.72 4.01 11.77
CA ASP A 152 -9.42 3.69 12.37
C ASP A 152 -8.41 3.23 11.32
N ASP A 153 -8.84 2.51 10.29
CA ASP A 153 -7.93 2.07 9.22
C ASP A 153 -7.29 3.27 8.50
N PHE A 154 -8.10 4.27 8.11
CA PHE A 154 -7.57 5.49 7.51
C PHE A 154 -6.69 6.25 8.48
N LEU A 155 -7.13 6.40 9.74
CA LEU A 155 -6.39 7.09 10.77
C LEU A 155 -5.02 6.44 11.05
N ASN A 156 -4.96 5.11 11.13
CA ASN A 156 -3.73 4.36 11.31
C ASN A 156 -2.78 4.55 10.12
N GLU A 157 -3.30 4.67 8.90
CA GLU A 157 -2.51 5.01 7.73
C GLU A 157 -1.95 6.45 7.81
N ILE A 158 -2.72 7.41 8.34
CA ILE A 158 -2.21 8.77 8.60
C ILE A 158 -1.11 8.74 9.67
N PHE A 159 -1.28 7.98 10.74
CA PHE A 159 -0.25 7.85 11.77
C PHE A 159 1.03 7.19 11.24
N ALA A 160 0.89 6.15 10.40
CA ALA A 160 2.03 5.55 9.72
C ALA A 160 2.80 6.58 8.87
N SER A 161 2.09 7.53 8.25
CA SER A 161 2.71 8.66 7.54
C SER A 161 3.51 9.59 8.44
N LEU A 162 2.95 9.95 9.59
CA LEU A 162 3.64 10.80 10.57
C LEU A 162 4.86 10.11 11.20
N ASP A 163 4.81 8.79 11.36
CA ASP A 163 5.87 7.98 11.97
C ASP A 163 6.89 7.43 10.95
N ASN A 164 6.77 7.78 9.66
CA ASN A 164 7.58 7.26 8.54
C ASN A 164 7.54 5.72 8.37
N ASN A 165 6.39 5.09 8.65
CA ASN A 165 6.13 3.65 8.51
C ASN A 165 5.08 3.33 7.42
N GLU A 166 4.96 4.16 6.38
CA GLU A 166 3.94 4.07 5.32
C GLU A 166 3.98 2.78 4.48
N ASP A 167 5.13 2.12 4.43
CA ASP A 167 5.40 0.98 3.55
C ASP A 167 4.49 -0.22 3.82
N TYR A 168 4.04 -0.42 5.06
CA TYR A 168 3.17 -1.56 5.39
C TYR A 168 1.80 -1.49 4.70
N PHE A 169 1.24 -0.28 4.59
CA PHE A 169 -0.14 -0.09 4.16
C PHE A 169 -0.28 0.16 2.64
N THR A 170 0.76 0.66 1.99
CA THR A 170 0.67 1.09 0.58
C THR A 170 0.66 -0.08 -0.41
N TYR A 171 1.27 -1.21 -0.05
CA TYR A 171 1.58 -2.29 -1.01
C TYR A 171 0.70 -3.55 -0.90
N CYS A 172 -0.09 -3.67 0.16
CA CYS A 172 -0.92 -4.86 0.36
C CYS A 172 -2.26 -4.84 -0.40
N LYS A 173 -2.54 -3.79 -1.18
CA LYS A 173 -3.82 -3.64 -1.89
C LYS A 173 -3.72 -3.84 -3.41
N PRO A 174 -4.74 -4.45 -4.04
CA PRO A 174 -4.75 -4.63 -5.49
C PRO A 174 -4.77 -3.31 -6.25
N ILE A 175 -3.93 -3.18 -7.28
CA ILE A 175 -3.97 -2.08 -8.25
C ILE A 175 -4.44 -2.58 -9.62
N LYS A 176 -5.03 -1.71 -10.45
CA LYS A 176 -5.35 -2.05 -11.86
C LYS A 176 -4.07 -2.16 -12.67
N LEU A 177 -3.48 -3.34 -12.63
CA LEU A 177 -2.29 -3.71 -13.35
C LEU A 177 -2.55 -5.08 -13.94
N ASN A 178 -2.74 -5.12 -15.25
CA ASN A 178 -2.51 -6.32 -16.02
C ASN A 178 -1.00 -6.41 -16.27
N ILE A 179 -0.33 -7.34 -15.58
CA ILE A 179 1.13 -7.51 -15.60
C ILE A 179 1.64 -7.59 -17.05
N GLU A 180 0.90 -8.23 -17.95
CA GLU A 180 1.27 -8.40 -19.35
C GLU A 180 1.00 -7.15 -20.21
N LYS A 181 -0.13 -6.48 -19.99
CA LYS A 181 -0.67 -5.50 -20.95
C LYS A 181 -0.52 -4.03 -20.53
N THR A 182 -0.49 -3.72 -19.24
CA THR A 182 -0.54 -2.33 -18.79
C THR A 182 0.73 -1.56 -19.18
N PRO A 183 0.64 -0.39 -19.85
CA PRO A 183 1.82 0.41 -20.15
C PRO A 183 2.57 0.85 -18.89
N LEU A 184 3.87 0.54 -18.80
CA LEU A 184 4.67 0.78 -17.58
C LEU A 184 4.86 2.26 -17.27
N ASN A 185 4.83 3.13 -18.27
CA ASN A 185 4.86 4.59 -18.11
C ASN A 185 3.64 5.15 -17.36
N ASN A 186 2.55 4.38 -17.24
CA ASN A 186 1.37 4.79 -16.46
C ASN A 186 1.55 4.52 -14.95
N ILE A 187 2.55 3.72 -14.58
CA ILE A 187 2.76 3.22 -13.21
C ILE A 187 4.06 3.79 -12.64
N PHE A 188 5.13 3.76 -13.44
CA PHE A 188 6.47 4.14 -13.02
C PHE A 188 6.83 5.54 -13.46
N SER A 189 7.43 6.31 -12.56
CA SER A 189 8.07 7.57 -12.92
C SER A 189 9.16 7.34 -13.98
N PRO A 190 9.47 8.33 -14.85
CA PRO A 190 10.53 8.17 -15.86
C PRO A 190 11.88 7.75 -15.28
N LYS A 191 12.18 8.18 -14.04
CA LYS A 191 13.38 7.79 -13.29
C LYS A 191 13.36 6.29 -12.94
N ASN A 192 12.28 5.84 -12.31
CA ASN A 192 12.14 4.44 -11.86
C ASN A 192 12.04 3.48 -13.05
N TYR A 193 11.39 3.90 -14.13
CA TYR A 193 11.32 3.14 -15.37
C TYR A 193 12.72 2.90 -15.97
N LYS A 194 13.52 3.96 -16.13
CA LYS A 194 14.90 3.85 -16.65
C LYS A 194 15.77 2.97 -15.78
N LYS A 195 15.70 3.16 -14.45
CA LYS A 195 16.47 2.35 -13.49
C LYS A 195 16.04 0.88 -13.53
N GLY A 196 14.73 0.61 -13.52
CA GLY A 196 14.19 -0.76 -13.62
C GLY A 196 14.59 -1.47 -14.91
N LYS A 197 14.57 -0.75 -16.05
CA LYS A 197 15.07 -1.27 -17.32
C LYS A 197 16.56 -1.63 -17.24
N SER A 198 17.38 -0.75 -16.65
CA SER A 198 18.80 -1.02 -16.45
C SER A 198 19.07 -2.22 -15.53
N ILE A 199 18.26 -2.41 -14.48
CA ILE A 199 18.36 -3.57 -13.58
C ILE A 199 18.08 -4.86 -14.37
N TYR A 200 17.02 -4.87 -15.16
CA TYR A 200 16.66 -6.01 -16.01
C TYR A 200 17.75 -6.31 -17.06
N GLU A 201 18.21 -5.30 -17.80
CA GLU A 201 19.25 -5.45 -18.83
C GLU A 201 20.61 -5.90 -18.28
N GLN A 202 20.87 -5.68 -16.98
CA GLN A 202 22.09 -6.13 -16.28
C GLN A 202 21.95 -7.54 -15.67
N ASP A 203 20.87 -8.26 -15.97
CA ASP A 203 20.57 -9.60 -15.45
C ASP A 203 20.54 -9.69 -13.91
N LYS A 204 20.15 -8.59 -13.26
CA LYS A 204 20.07 -8.52 -11.78
C LYS A 204 18.83 -9.19 -11.20
N VAL A 205 17.89 -9.60 -12.04
CA VAL A 205 16.77 -10.47 -11.63
C VAL A 205 17.32 -11.90 -11.57
N LEU A 206 17.76 -12.30 -10.37
CA LEU A 206 18.42 -13.59 -10.16
C LEU A 206 17.40 -14.74 -10.25
N PHE A 207 16.24 -14.55 -9.62
CA PHE A 207 15.17 -15.52 -9.61
C PHE A 207 13.83 -14.86 -9.94
N LEU A 208 12.99 -15.59 -10.64
CA LEU A 208 11.61 -15.26 -10.96
C LEU A 208 10.84 -16.58 -11.18
N GLU A 209 9.93 -16.89 -10.28
CA GLU A 209 9.09 -18.09 -10.35
C GLU A 209 7.61 -17.72 -10.19
N GLU A 210 6.76 -18.37 -10.98
CA GLU A 210 5.30 -18.29 -10.84
C GLU A 210 4.82 -19.44 -9.96
N ILE A 211 4.25 -19.12 -8.81
CA ILE A 211 3.69 -20.07 -7.85
C ILE A 211 2.22 -19.73 -7.66
N ASN A 212 1.34 -20.61 -8.15
CA ASN A 212 -0.10 -20.37 -8.22
C ASN A 212 -0.43 -19.11 -9.03
N ASN A 213 -1.00 -18.08 -8.40
CA ASN A 213 -1.32 -16.79 -8.99
C ASN A 213 -0.29 -15.70 -8.64
N LYS A 214 0.89 -16.07 -8.14
CA LYS A 214 1.92 -15.14 -7.67
C LYS A 214 3.20 -15.25 -8.48
N TYR A 215 3.80 -14.12 -8.81
CA TYR A 215 5.19 -14.04 -9.21
C TYR A 215 6.02 -13.62 -8.02
N ILE A 216 7.04 -14.42 -7.70
CA ILE A 216 8.03 -14.10 -6.68
C ILE A 216 9.36 -13.90 -7.40
N ALA A 217 10.04 -12.80 -7.12
CA ALA A 217 11.30 -12.45 -7.75
C ALA A 217 12.33 -12.00 -6.73
N LEU A 218 13.59 -12.39 -6.96
CA LEU A 218 14.73 -11.89 -6.22
C LEU A 218 15.60 -11.03 -7.13
N ILE A 219 15.80 -9.78 -6.73
CA ILE A 219 16.60 -8.81 -7.47
C ILE A 219 17.81 -8.42 -6.62
N VAL A 220 19.01 -8.56 -7.17
CA VAL A 220 20.25 -8.12 -6.51
C VAL A 220 20.77 -6.87 -7.20
N ASP A 221 20.45 -5.71 -6.62
CA ASP A 221 21.01 -4.42 -7.03
C ASP A 221 22.11 -3.99 -6.04
N LYS A 222 21.76 -3.25 -4.99
CA LYS A 222 22.66 -2.95 -3.85
C LYS A 222 22.55 -3.98 -2.74
N THR A 223 21.32 -4.41 -2.49
CA THR A 223 20.93 -5.42 -1.51
C THR A 223 19.99 -6.42 -2.19
N PRO A 224 19.78 -7.61 -1.61
CA PRO A 224 18.75 -8.53 -2.09
C PRO A 224 17.35 -7.95 -1.84
N ASN A 225 16.58 -7.77 -2.91
CA ASN A 225 15.21 -7.26 -2.86
C ASN A 225 14.24 -8.33 -3.35
N LEU A 226 13.31 -8.73 -2.49
CA LEU A 226 12.21 -9.63 -2.79
C LEU A 226 11.03 -8.81 -3.33
N VAL A 227 10.53 -9.18 -4.50
CA VAL A 227 9.33 -8.61 -5.11
C VAL A 227 8.28 -9.71 -5.26
N THR A 228 7.06 -9.42 -4.83
CA THR A 228 5.90 -10.31 -4.95
C THR A 228 4.79 -9.62 -5.72
N LEU A 229 4.32 -10.22 -6.82
CA LEU A 229 3.18 -9.75 -7.61
C LEU A 229 2.07 -10.81 -7.58
N THR A 230 0.95 -10.55 -6.91
CA THR A 230 -0.18 -11.47 -6.83
C THR A 230 -1.26 -11.05 -7.82
N LYS A 231 -1.54 -11.88 -8.84
CA LYS A 231 -2.66 -11.72 -9.76
C LYS A 231 -3.96 -12.01 -9.02
N GLU A 232 -4.70 -10.98 -8.67
CA GLU A 232 -6.04 -11.12 -8.07
C GLU A 232 -7.08 -11.51 -9.12
N ASN A 233 -6.93 -10.98 -10.33
CA ASN A 233 -7.65 -11.36 -11.55
C ASN A 233 -6.90 -10.80 -12.78
N GLU A 234 -7.50 -10.87 -13.97
CA GLU A 234 -6.87 -10.42 -15.23
C GLU A 234 -6.44 -8.95 -15.24
N ASP A 235 -7.15 -8.08 -14.52
CA ASP A 235 -6.93 -6.64 -14.55
C ASP A 235 -6.26 -6.11 -13.27
N PHE A 236 -6.17 -6.92 -12.22
CA PHE A 236 -5.76 -6.47 -10.88
C PHE A 236 -4.61 -7.29 -10.30
N THR A 237 -3.62 -6.58 -9.77
CA THR A 237 -2.41 -7.16 -9.16
C THR A 237 -2.10 -6.48 -7.83
N THR A 238 -1.83 -7.26 -6.79
CA THR A 238 -1.25 -6.80 -5.52
C THR A 238 0.28 -6.86 -5.61
N ILE A 239 0.99 -5.83 -5.15
CA ILE A 239 2.43 -5.66 -5.38
C ILE A 239 3.14 -5.41 -4.06
N SER A 240 4.14 -6.22 -3.72
CA SER A 240 5.01 -5.99 -2.58
C SER A 240 6.48 -5.97 -3.01
N CYS A 241 7.27 -5.08 -2.40
CA CYS A 241 8.72 -5.08 -2.49
C CYS A 241 9.29 -4.68 -1.14
N ASN A 242 10.38 -5.33 -0.71
CA ASN A 242 11.04 -5.04 0.57
C ASN A 242 12.15 -3.96 0.47
N CYS A 243 12.21 -3.19 -0.62
CA CYS A 243 13.20 -2.12 -0.78
C CYS A 243 12.79 -0.84 -0.05
N GLU A 244 13.76 0.04 0.20
CA GLU A 244 13.53 1.36 0.84
C GLU A 244 12.75 2.37 -0.03
N GLU A 245 12.59 2.12 -1.34
CA GLU A 245 11.84 3.03 -2.23
C GLU A 245 10.32 2.84 -2.03
N THR A 246 9.63 3.90 -1.56
CA THR A 246 8.16 3.96 -1.47
C THR A 246 7.49 4.07 -2.86
N GLY A 247 6.28 3.52 -2.99
CA GLY A 247 5.54 3.34 -4.25
C GLY A 247 6.14 2.40 -5.31
N ALA A 248 5.82 2.67 -6.58
CA ALA A 248 6.27 1.85 -7.72
C ALA A 248 7.79 1.97 -7.96
N CYS A 249 8.55 1.12 -7.27
CA CYS A 249 10.02 1.13 -7.28
C CYS A 249 10.61 0.52 -8.56
N SER A 250 11.91 0.76 -8.75
CA SER A 250 12.64 0.21 -9.90
C SER A 250 12.72 -1.32 -9.94
N HIS A 251 12.69 -2.01 -8.79
CA HIS A 251 12.72 -3.48 -8.73
C HIS A 251 11.43 -4.10 -9.27
N ILE A 252 10.26 -3.56 -8.91
CA ILE A 252 8.95 -4.00 -9.43
C ILE A 252 8.93 -3.86 -10.97
N CYS A 253 9.45 -2.75 -11.49
CA CYS A 253 9.56 -2.53 -12.92
C CYS A 253 10.41 -3.62 -13.60
N ALA A 254 11.59 -3.93 -13.03
CA ALA A 254 12.46 -4.98 -13.54
C ALA A 254 11.77 -6.36 -13.53
N THR A 255 11.03 -6.68 -12.46
CA THR A 255 10.23 -7.91 -12.37
C THR A 255 9.18 -8.00 -13.47
N ILE A 256 8.39 -6.93 -13.69
CA ILE A 256 7.35 -6.95 -14.73
C ILE A 256 7.98 -7.08 -16.12
N LEU A 257 9.12 -6.43 -16.37
CA LEU A 257 9.87 -6.61 -17.62
C LEU A 257 10.32 -8.07 -17.81
N ALA A 258 10.89 -8.69 -16.77
CA ALA A 258 11.31 -10.09 -16.83
C ALA A 258 10.14 -11.05 -17.09
N ILE A 259 8.97 -10.81 -16.50
CA ILE A 259 7.75 -11.60 -16.75
C ILE A 259 7.31 -11.50 -18.21
N ARG A 260 7.26 -10.29 -18.77
CA ARG A 260 6.82 -10.03 -20.16
C ARG A 260 7.73 -10.66 -21.20
N GLU A 261 9.02 -10.76 -20.88
CA GLU A 261 10.03 -11.40 -21.73
C GLU A 261 10.16 -12.90 -21.44
N HIS A 262 9.31 -13.46 -20.55
CA HIS A 262 9.32 -14.86 -20.14
C HIS A 262 10.67 -15.37 -19.58
N ASN A 263 11.44 -14.49 -18.93
CA ASN A 263 12.73 -14.84 -18.33
C ASN A 263 12.56 -15.41 -16.91
N PHE A 264 12.05 -16.64 -16.83
CA PHE A 264 11.82 -17.34 -15.56
C PHE A 264 13.06 -18.10 -15.10
N LYS A 265 13.53 -17.80 -13.89
CA LYS A 265 14.65 -18.46 -13.23
C LYS A 265 14.18 -19.00 -11.88
N LYS A 266 14.17 -20.33 -11.72
CA LYS A 266 13.63 -20.98 -10.51
C LYS A 266 14.48 -20.70 -9.29
N PHE A 267 13.84 -20.60 -8.14
CA PHE A 267 14.56 -20.49 -6.87
C PHE A 267 15.16 -21.85 -6.47
N MET A 268 16.28 -21.79 -5.78
CA MET A 268 16.73 -22.90 -4.93
C MET A 268 15.78 -23.03 -3.75
N LYS A 269 15.49 -24.26 -3.32
CA LYS A 269 14.49 -24.56 -2.29
C LYS A 269 15.09 -25.37 -1.16
N ILE A 270 14.77 -24.97 0.06
CA ILE A 270 15.15 -25.69 1.27
C ILE A 270 13.93 -26.03 2.10
N LYS A 271 14.07 -27.05 2.94
CA LYS A 271 13.02 -27.49 3.85
C LYS A 271 13.53 -27.59 5.27
N SER A 272 12.75 -27.16 6.25
CA SER A 272 13.16 -27.28 7.65
C SER A 272 13.25 -28.74 8.10
N ILE A 273 14.34 -29.09 8.77
CA ILE A 273 14.54 -30.36 9.46
C ILE A 273 13.95 -30.22 10.86
N ASN A 274 12.67 -30.58 11.02
CA ASN A 274 12.08 -30.76 12.34
C ASN A 274 12.29 -32.21 12.79
N ASP A 275 13.05 -32.42 13.87
CA ASP A 275 13.31 -33.74 14.48
C ASP A 275 12.01 -34.43 14.97
N ASP A 276 10.90 -33.69 15.12
CA ASP A 276 9.73 -34.11 15.90
C ASP A 276 8.41 -34.26 15.11
N THR A 277 8.48 -34.59 13.82
CA THR A 277 7.28 -34.56 12.97
C THR A 277 6.87 -35.89 12.35
N ASN A 278 5.64 -36.29 12.65
CA ASN A 278 4.93 -37.45 12.13
C ASN A 278 4.89 -37.44 10.58
N LEU A 279 4.74 -38.60 9.93
CA LEU A 279 4.91 -38.77 8.46
C LEU A 279 4.08 -37.78 7.60
N LEU A 280 2.91 -37.37 8.09
CA LEU A 280 2.04 -36.34 7.50
C LEU A 280 2.69 -34.95 7.42
N ASN A 281 3.43 -34.54 8.45
CA ASN A 281 4.13 -33.25 8.48
C ASN A 281 5.36 -33.27 7.57
N ARG A 282 6.02 -34.43 7.40
CA ARG A 282 7.08 -34.61 6.40
C ARG A 282 6.56 -34.46 4.96
N LEU A 283 5.26 -34.62 4.72
CA LEU A 283 4.63 -34.41 3.41
C LEU A 283 4.08 -32.99 3.23
N ASN A 284 4.14 -32.15 4.26
CA ASN A 284 3.55 -30.81 4.23
C ASN A 284 4.47 -29.83 3.49
N LEU A 285 3.95 -29.19 2.45
CA LEU A 285 4.67 -28.16 1.67
C LEU A 285 4.87 -26.86 2.47
N SER A 286 4.24 -26.73 3.64
CA SER A 286 4.34 -25.56 4.53
C SER A 286 5.75 -25.27 5.03
N ASP A 287 6.63 -26.27 4.97
CA ASP A 287 7.98 -26.17 5.53
C ASP A 287 9.05 -25.96 4.44
N ILE A 288 8.62 -25.74 3.18
CA ILE A 288 9.50 -25.43 2.05
C ILE A 288 9.63 -23.91 1.91
N TYR A 289 10.87 -23.45 1.79
CA TYR A 289 11.24 -22.05 1.63
C TYR A 289 12.04 -21.86 0.35
N LEU A 290 11.82 -20.70 -0.29
CA LEU A 290 12.64 -20.19 -1.38
C LEU A 290 13.90 -19.58 -0.76
N TYR A 291 15.07 -20.03 -1.19
CA TYR A 291 16.34 -19.49 -0.70
C TYR A 291 16.68 -18.18 -1.41
N CYS A 292 16.79 -17.10 -0.64
CA CYS A 292 17.08 -15.75 -1.15
C CYS A 292 18.53 -15.32 -0.90
N GLY A 293 19.35 -16.17 -0.26
CA GLY A 293 20.74 -15.90 0.08
C GLY A 293 21.01 -16.04 1.58
N ARG A 294 22.12 -15.47 2.03
CA ARG A 294 22.57 -15.57 3.42
C ARG A 294 23.13 -14.25 3.93
N GLU A 295 22.92 -14.02 5.22
CA GLU A 295 23.58 -12.99 6.00
C GLU A 295 24.18 -13.61 7.26
N ASN A 296 25.51 -13.69 7.32
CA ASN A 296 26.25 -14.35 8.40
C ASN A 296 25.76 -15.81 8.60
N GLU A 297 25.32 -16.19 9.80
CA GLU A 297 24.82 -17.54 10.09
C GLU A 297 23.31 -17.72 9.82
N ASN A 298 22.67 -16.74 9.16
CA ASN A 298 21.24 -16.76 8.88
C ASN A 298 20.96 -16.87 7.37
N ALA A 299 20.09 -17.82 7.00
CA ALA A 299 19.49 -17.87 5.69
C ALA A 299 18.41 -16.78 5.57
N LEU A 300 18.46 -16.08 4.45
CA LEU A 300 17.41 -15.18 3.97
C LEU A 300 16.48 -16.01 3.11
N LEU A 301 15.22 -16.09 3.50
CA LEU A 301 14.24 -16.99 2.92
C LEU A 301 12.99 -16.22 2.51
N SER A 302 12.23 -16.80 1.60
CA SER A 302 10.82 -16.45 1.39
C SER A 302 9.98 -17.71 1.57
N ASP A 303 8.83 -17.60 2.23
CA ASP A 303 7.82 -18.66 2.11
C ASP A 303 7.24 -18.68 0.68
N LEU A 304 6.43 -19.69 0.37
CA LEU A 304 5.74 -19.80 -0.93
C LEU A 304 4.66 -18.72 -1.12
N SER A 305 4.34 -17.95 -0.08
CA SER A 305 3.42 -16.81 -0.16
C SER A 305 4.11 -15.50 -0.53
N GLY A 306 5.45 -15.45 -0.53
CA GLY A 306 6.24 -14.27 -0.84
C GLY A 306 6.60 -13.43 0.40
N HIS A 307 6.49 -13.99 1.62
CA HIS A 307 6.88 -13.31 2.85
C HIS A 307 8.34 -13.58 3.19
N PRO A 308 9.16 -12.53 3.39
CA PRO A 308 10.56 -12.70 3.75
C PRO A 308 10.69 -13.21 5.19
N LEU A 309 11.66 -14.10 5.39
CA LEU A 309 11.94 -14.79 6.64
C LEU A 309 13.46 -14.84 6.83
N ILE A 310 13.89 -14.71 8.09
CA ILE A 310 15.29 -14.90 8.47
C ILE A 310 15.34 -16.06 9.46
N ARG A 311 16.20 -17.04 9.19
CA ARG A 311 16.36 -18.24 10.03
C ARG A 311 17.82 -18.60 10.14
N LYS A 312 18.25 -19.07 11.32
CA LYS A 312 19.58 -19.64 11.50
C LYS A 312 19.74 -20.87 10.61
N ILE A 313 20.90 -21.04 10.00
CA ILE A 313 21.20 -22.21 9.17
C ILE A 313 21.53 -23.41 10.06
N THR A 314 22.24 -23.15 11.16
CA THR A 314 22.66 -24.17 12.13
C THR A 314 22.20 -23.82 13.55
N ASP A 315 22.00 -24.85 14.37
CA ASP A 315 21.87 -24.74 15.83
C ASP A 315 22.72 -25.81 16.51
N ASN A 316 23.64 -25.38 17.38
CA ASN A 316 24.62 -26.26 18.04
C ASN A 316 25.39 -27.18 17.07
N GLY A 317 25.75 -26.68 15.89
CA GLY A 317 26.47 -27.44 14.86
C GLY A 317 25.60 -28.39 14.03
N LYS A 318 24.30 -28.49 14.28
CA LYS A 318 23.34 -29.23 13.44
C LYS A 318 22.70 -28.31 12.41
N PHE A 319 22.60 -28.77 11.16
CA PHE A 319 21.82 -28.07 10.14
C PHE A 319 20.33 -28.15 10.44
N LEU A 320 19.65 -27.02 10.24
CA LEU A 320 18.19 -26.90 10.41
C LEU A 320 17.42 -27.08 9.10
N PHE A 321 18.12 -27.31 7.98
CA PHE A 321 17.53 -27.36 6.65
C PHE A 321 18.09 -28.48 5.78
N GLU A 322 17.20 -29.09 5.00
CA GLU A 322 17.50 -30.02 3.91
C GLU A 322 17.34 -29.28 2.57
N ILE A 323 18.26 -29.53 1.63
CA ILE A 323 18.19 -28.96 0.28
C ILE A 323 17.23 -29.80 -0.56
N ILE A 324 16.23 -29.17 -1.16
CA ILE A 324 15.20 -29.82 -1.99
C ILE A 324 15.44 -29.56 -3.47
N GLU A 325 15.83 -28.34 -3.83
CA GLU A 325 16.14 -27.92 -5.19
C GLU A 325 17.36 -27.02 -5.14
N ASP A 326 18.37 -27.30 -5.97
CA ASP A 326 19.60 -26.53 -6.11
C ASP A 326 19.81 -26.18 -7.59
N ASP A 327 20.73 -25.27 -7.88
CA ASP A 327 21.13 -24.96 -9.24
C ASP A 327 22.05 -26.04 -9.84
N GLU A 328 22.31 -25.96 -11.15
CA GLU A 328 23.18 -26.91 -11.85
C GLU A 328 24.62 -26.93 -11.31
N ASN A 329 25.03 -25.89 -10.58
CA ASN A 329 26.37 -25.76 -10.02
C ASN A 329 26.45 -26.20 -8.55
N GLU A 330 25.36 -26.71 -7.97
CA GLU A 330 25.28 -27.10 -6.56
C GLU A 330 25.70 -25.95 -5.62
N THR A 331 25.31 -24.72 -5.98
CA THR A 331 25.74 -23.51 -5.26
C THR A 331 25.31 -23.57 -3.80
N LEU A 332 24.08 -24.03 -3.52
CA LEU A 332 23.57 -24.09 -2.16
C LEU A 332 24.26 -25.18 -1.34
N ALA A 333 24.47 -26.36 -1.92
CA ALA A 333 25.18 -27.46 -1.26
C ALA A 333 26.60 -27.04 -0.87
N LYS A 334 27.34 -26.40 -1.79
CA LYS A 334 28.69 -25.87 -1.50
C LYS A 334 28.68 -24.80 -0.43
N GLU A 335 27.67 -23.93 -0.41
CA GLU A 335 27.52 -22.93 0.63
C GLU A 335 27.32 -23.58 2.01
N PHE A 336 26.46 -24.59 2.09
CA PHE A 336 26.17 -25.31 3.33
C PHE A 336 27.39 -26.11 3.82
N GLU A 337 28.11 -26.82 2.93
CA GLU A 337 29.35 -27.51 3.30
C GLU A 337 30.42 -26.56 3.88
N ASN A 338 30.56 -25.37 3.30
CA ASN A 338 31.52 -24.37 3.78
C ASN A 338 31.17 -23.84 5.18
N ILE A 339 29.88 -23.80 5.53
CA ILE A 339 29.43 -23.46 6.88
C ILE A 339 29.79 -24.61 7.83
N GLN A 340 29.56 -25.86 7.43
CA GLN A 340 29.89 -27.02 8.26
C GLN A 340 31.37 -27.05 8.67
N LYS A 341 32.28 -26.81 7.72
CA LYS A 341 33.74 -26.77 7.97
C LYS A 341 34.19 -25.69 8.95
N LYS A 342 33.35 -24.70 9.29
CA LYS A 342 33.66 -23.70 10.32
C LYS A 342 33.29 -24.14 11.73
N TYR A 343 32.42 -25.15 11.85
CA TYR A 343 31.93 -25.69 13.12
C TYR A 343 32.59 -27.02 13.51
N GLU A 344 33.31 -27.64 12.58
CA GLU A 344 34.31 -28.70 12.82
C GLU A 344 35.66 -28.10 13.22
#